data_AF-A0A7M2Z0K9-F1
#
_entry.id   AF-A0A7M2Z0K9-F1
#
_cell.length_a   1.000
_cell.length_b   1.000
_cell.length_c   1.000
_cell.angle_alpha   90.00
_cell.angle_beta   90.00
_cell.angle_gamma   90.00
#
_symmetry.space_group_name_H-M   'P 1'
#
loop_
_entity.id
_entity.type
_entity.pdbx_description
1 polymer ?
#
loop_
_entity_poly.entity_id
_entity_poly.type
_entity_poly.pdbx_seq_one_letter_code
_entity_poly.pdbx_strand_id
1 'polypeptide(L)'
;MLRIVHLLSATVWVGGTIALVFVGVPAIRDLEGEARAAAMRALGRRWRPLGWSAMGVAIVSGLWLTDIHGGFNRAALATDFDRTLILKSALVALLCAGAAVHDYVLGPRLQRELREGAPQAPSTRRRLVAVGWVNLSLTLAVPVLGAIVLTYLD
;
A
#
# COMPACT_ATOMS: atom_id res chain seq x y z
N MET A 1 16.60 -16.64 -5.51
CA MET A 1 15.27 -16.64 -6.15
C MET A 1 14.20 -15.91 -5.32
N LEU A 2 13.97 -16.27 -4.05
CA LEU A 2 12.94 -15.64 -3.20
C LEU A 2 13.08 -14.11 -3.03
N ARG A 3 14.31 -13.61 -2.87
CA ARG A 3 14.59 -12.16 -2.82
C ARG A 3 14.12 -11.43 -4.09
N ILE A 4 14.32 -12.03 -5.26
CA ILE A 4 13.91 -11.47 -6.55
C ILE A 4 12.38 -11.40 -6.62
N VAL A 5 11.68 -12.47 -6.21
CA VAL A 5 10.21 -12.48 -6.15
C VAL A 5 9.68 -11.40 -5.22
N HIS A 6 10.27 -11.27 -4.02
CA HIS A 6 9.91 -10.21 -3.07
C HIS A 6 10.11 -8.82 -3.68
N LEU A 7 11.28 -8.55 -4.29
CA LEU A 7 11.58 -7.27 -4.90
C LEU A 7 10.63 -6.95 -6.06
N LEU A 8 10.40 -7.90 -6.98
CA LEU A 8 9.48 -7.70 -8.10
C LEU A 8 8.05 -7.40 -7.61
N SER A 9 7.54 -8.17 -6.66
CA SER A 9 6.21 -7.92 -6.09
C SER A 9 6.11 -6.56 -5.37
N ALA A 10 7.14 -6.17 -4.62
CA ALA A 10 7.24 -4.85 -4.02
C ALA A 10 7.30 -3.74 -5.07
N THR A 11 8.05 -3.91 -6.17
CA THR A 11 8.12 -2.92 -7.25
C THR A 11 6.79 -2.73 -7.97
N VAL A 12 6.01 -3.80 -8.15
CA VAL A 12 4.65 -3.71 -8.71
C VAL A 12 3.75 -2.87 -7.79
N TRP A 13 3.79 -3.12 -6.48
CA TRP A 13 3.02 -2.33 -5.51
C TRP A 13 3.45 -0.86 -5.49
N VAL A 14 4.74 -0.60 -5.29
CA VAL A 14 5.30 0.75 -5.13
C VAL A 14 5.16 1.54 -6.42
N GLY A 15 5.65 0.99 -7.53
CA GLY A 15 5.62 1.63 -8.84
C GLY A 15 4.19 1.86 -9.33
N GLY A 16 3.30 0.88 -9.17
CA GLY A 16 1.90 1.02 -9.54
C GLY A 16 1.17 2.06 -8.70
N THR A 17 1.42 2.12 -7.39
CA THR A 17 0.85 3.15 -6.51
C THR A 17 1.32 4.55 -6.91
N ILE A 18 2.61 4.73 -7.18
CA ILE A 18 3.18 5.99 -7.67
C ILE A 18 2.53 6.38 -9.00
N ALA A 19 2.47 5.47 -9.97
CA ALA A 19 1.86 5.73 -11.26
C ALA A 19 0.37 6.11 -11.13
N LEU A 20 -0.37 5.48 -10.22
CA LEU A 20 -1.77 5.85 -9.96
C LEU A 20 -1.89 7.24 -9.36
N VAL A 21 -1.09 7.57 -8.34
CA VAL A 21 -1.20 8.84 -7.63
C VAL A 21 -0.79 10.02 -8.52
N PHE A 22 0.28 9.87 -9.30
CA PHE A 22 0.88 10.97 -10.04
C PHE A 22 0.51 11.01 -11.53
N VAL A 23 -0.01 9.93 -12.10
CA VAL A 23 -0.40 9.88 -13.51
C VAL A 23 -1.88 9.53 -13.65
N GLY A 24 -2.30 8.38 -13.12
CA GLY A 24 -3.66 7.88 -13.33
C GLY A 24 -4.77 8.77 -12.74
N VAL A 25 -4.62 9.16 -11.47
CA VAL A 25 -5.60 10.02 -10.78
C VAL A 25 -5.64 11.42 -11.40
N PRO A 26 -4.51 12.11 -11.65
CA PRO A 26 -4.50 13.39 -12.35
C PRO A 26 -5.16 13.33 -13.72
N ALA A 27 -4.82 12.35 -14.57
CA ALA A 27 -5.42 12.22 -15.89
C ALA A 27 -6.95 12.03 -15.88
N ILE A 28 -7.50 11.40 -14.83
CA ILE A 28 -8.96 11.24 -14.68
C ILE A 28 -9.61 12.50 -14.10
N ARG A 29 -8.86 13.36 -13.39
CA ARG A 29 -9.42 14.58 -12.77
C ARG A 29 -9.87 15.62 -13.78
N ASP A 30 -9.35 15.56 -15.01
CA ASP A 30 -9.73 16.43 -16.12
C ASP A 30 -11.12 16.12 -16.68
N LEU A 31 -11.68 14.94 -16.34
CA LEU A 31 -13.05 14.58 -16.65
C LEU A 31 -14.01 15.20 -15.63
N GLU A 32 -15.28 15.35 -16.02
CA GLU A 32 -16.35 15.87 -15.14
C GLU A 32 -17.49 14.87 -14.95
N GLY A 33 -18.30 15.12 -13.92
CA GLY A 33 -19.54 14.39 -13.64
C GLY A 33 -19.39 12.86 -13.62
N GLU A 34 -20.30 12.19 -14.32
CA GLU A 34 -20.39 10.72 -14.33
C GLU A 34 -19.20 10.07 -15.05
N ALA A 35 -18.61 10.72 -16.05
CA ALA A 35 -17.45 10.21 -16.78
C ALA A 35 -16.24 10.05 -15.84
N ARG A 36 -15.97 11.08 -15.02
CA ARG A 36 -14.93 11.03 -13.98
C ARG A 36 -15.20 9.92 -12.96
N ALA A 37 -16.44 9.82 -12.50
CA ALA A 37 -16.82 8.81 -11.51
C ALA A 37 -16.67 7.38 -12.06
N ALA A 38 -17.07 7.14 -13.32
CA ALA A 38 -16.93 5.87 -14.00
C ALA A 38 -15.47 5.49 -14.23
N ALA A 39 -14.64 6.43 -14.69
CA ALA A 39 -13.21 6.22 -14.90
C ALA A 39 -12.50 5.88 -13.58
N MET A 40 -12.78 6.62 -12.50
CA MET A 40 -12.17 6.36 -11.19
C MET A 40 -12.57 4.98 -10.63
N ARG A 41 -13.84 4.57 -10.82
CA ARG A 41 -14.31 3.23 -10.46
C ARG A 41 -13.63 2.13 -11.27
N ALA A 42 -13.48 2.34 -12.57
CA ALA A 42 -12.83 1.38 -13.45
C ALA A 42 -11.34 1.22 -13.11
N LEU A 43 -10.64 2.33 -12.87
CA LEU A 43 -9.24 2.34 -12.45
C LEU A 43 -9.07 1.55 -11.14
N GLY A 44 -9.85 1.89 -10.11
CA GLY A 44 -9.80 1.20 -8.82
C GLY A 44 -10.10 -0.30 -8.92
N ARG A 45 -11.11 -0.68 -9.70
CA ARG A 45 -11.49 -2.10 -9.89
C ARG A 45 -10.40 -2.92 -10.59
N ARG A 46 -9.68 -2.33 -11.56
CA ARG A 46 -8.59 -3.01 -12.28
C ARG A 46 -7.30 -3.04 -11.46
N TRP A 47 -7.00 -1.97 -10.73
CA TRP A 47 -5.81 -1.90 -9.90
C TRP A 47 -5.84 -2.86 -8.71
N ARG A 48 -6.95 -2.88 -7.95
CA ARG A 48 -7.05 -3.64 -6.69
C ARG A 48 -6.55 -5.09 -6.77
N PRO A 49 -7.02 -5.94 -7.70
CA PRO A 49 -6.54 -7.32 -7.75
C PRO A 49 -5.03 -7.38 -8.01
N LEU A 50 -4.50 -6.55 -8.92
CA LEU A 50 -3.06 -6.51 -9.20
C LEU A 50 -2.24 -6.06 -7.99
N GLY A 51 -2.64 -4.95 -7.36
CA GLY A 51 -1.99 -4.41 -6.17
C GLY A 51 -2.03 -5.39 -5.01
N TRP A 52 -3.21 -5.88 -4.63
CA TRP A 52 -3.36 -6.79 -3.49
C TRP A 52 -2.69 -8.15 -3.71
N SER A 53 -2.69 -8.69 -4.94
CA SER A 53 -1.89 -9.88 -5.26
C SER A 53 -0.40 -9.63 -5.12
N ALA A 54 0.10 -8.49 -5.61
CA ALA A 54 1.51 -8.12 -5.44
C ALA A 54 1.89 -7.94 -3.96
N MET A 55 1.05 -7.28 -3.16
CA MET A 55 1.24 -7.15 -1.72
C MET A 55 1.22 -8.51 -1.01
N GLY A 56 0.28 -9.40 -1.36
CA GLY A 56 0.21 -10.75 -0.81
C GLY A 56 1.49 -11.55 -1.08
N VAL A 57 1.99 -11.51 -2.32
CA VAL A 57 3.27 -12.15 -2.67
C VAL A 57 4.43 -11.53 -1.88
N ALA A 58 4.48 -10.20 -1.76
CA ALA A 58 5.54 -9.51 -1.02
C ALA A 58 5.55 -9.91 0.46
N ILE A 59 4.38 -10.01 1.10
CA ILE A 59 4.25 -10.44 2.49
C ILE A 59 4.70 -11.88 2.65
N VAL A 60 4.17 -12.81 1.85
CA VAL A 60 4.51 -14.24 1.96
C VAL A 60 6.00 -14.46 1.73
N SER A 61 6.56 -13.86 0.68
CA SER A 61 7.99 -14.00 0.40
C SER A 61 8.85 -13.30 1.46
N GLY A 62 8.37 -12.20 2.05
CA GLY A 62 9.05 -11.49 3.13
C GLY A 62 9.09 -12.30 4.42
N LEU A 63 7.97 -12.90 4.82
CA LEU A 63 7.89 -13.80 5.98
C LEU A 63 8.79 -15.02 5.80
N TRP A 64 8.84 -15.59 4.59
CA TRP A 64 9.72 -16.72 4.31
C TRP A 64 11.20 -16.32 4.33
N LEU A 65 11.55 -15.11 3.85
CA LEU A 65 12.90 -14.57 4.04
C LEU A 65 13.24 -14.41 5.52
N THR A 66 12.32 -13.90 6.33
CA THR A 66 12.51 -13.76 7.79
C THR A 66 12.80 -15.11 8.44
N ASP A 67 12.05 -16.14 8.09
CA ASP A 67 12.22 -17.49 8.63
C ASP A 67 13.61 -18.07 8.33
N ILE A 68 14.04 -17.98 7.07
CA ILE A 68 15.35 -18.48 6.61
C ILE A 68 16.52 -17.79 7.32
N HIS A 69 16.38 -16.51 7.69
CA HIS A 69 17.44 -15.76 8.38
C HIS A 69 17.25 -15.75 9.90
N GLY A 70 16.38 -16.61 10.45
CA GLY A 70 16.23 -16.80 11.88
C GLY A 70 15.49 -15.68 12.62
N GLY A 71 14.83 -14.75 11.93
CA GLY A 71 14.17 -13.59 12.55
C GLY A 71 12.92 -13.93 13.38
N PHE A 72 12.50 -15.20 13.43
CA PHE A 72 11.44 -15.68 14.33
C PHE A 72 11.97 -16.32 15.64
N ASN A 73 13.28 -16.30 15.88
CA ASN A 73 13.82 -16.84 17.14
C ASN A 73 13.40 -15.99 18.35
N ARG A 74 13.20 -16.65 19.50
CA ARG A 74 12.68 -16.04 20.75
C ARG A 74 13.55 -14.90 21.32
N ALA A 75 14.74 -14.69 20.78
CA ALA A 75 15.60 -13.56 21.07
C ALA A 75 15.24 -12.29 20.25
N ALA A 76 14.01 -12.17 19.75
CA ALA A 76 13.50 -11.18 18.77
C ALA A 76 13.67 -9.68 19.09
N LEU A 77 14.41 -9.30 20.14
CA LEU A 77 14.79 -7.91 20.44
C LEU A 77 16.29 -7.74 20.73
N ALA A 78 17.06 -8.82 20.59
CA ALA A 78 18.48 -8.88 20.95
C ALA A 78 19.36 -8.17 19.93
N THR A 79 18.96 -8.14 18.65
CA THR A 79 19.75 -7.56 17.57
C THR A 79 19.05 -6.37 16.92
N ASP A 80 19.83 -5.47 16.31
CA ASP A 80 19.29 -4.38 15.50
C ASP A 80 18.53 -4.92 14.28
N PHE A 81 18.98 -6.06 13.73
CA PHE A 81 18.27 -6.80 12.68
C PHE A 81 16.82 -7.13 13.10
N ASP A 82 16.63 -7.75 14.28
CA ASP A 82 15.30 -8.15 14.75
C ASP A 82 14.38 -6.94 14.97
N ARG A 83 14.92 -5.87 15.57
CA ARG A 83 14.17 -4.63 15.84
C ARG A 83 13.71 -3.95 14.55
N THR A 84 14.60 -3.82 13.56
CA THR A 84 14.25 -3.23 12.27
C THR A 84 13.24 -4.09 11.52
N LEU A 85 13.34 -5.42 11.63
CA LEU A 85 12.41 -6.34 10.99
C LEU A 85 11.00 -6.28 11.60
N ILE A 86 10.90 -6.18 12.94
CA ILE A 86 9.63 -5.97 13.64
C ILE A 86 9.01 -4.63 13.23
N LEU A 87 9.80 -3.55 13.25
CA LEU A 87 9.33 -2.23 12.84
C LEU A 87 8.81 -2.25 11.39
N LYS A 88 9.58 -2.83 10.46
CA LYS A 88 9.17 -2.98 9.06
C LYS A 88 7.86 -3.76 8.95
N SER A 89 7.71 -4.85 9.69
CA SER A 89 6.51 -5.70 9.67
C SER A 89 5.28 -4.96 10.21
N ALA A 90 5.44 -4.19 11.29
CA ALA A 90 4.39 -3.34 11.84
C ALA A 90 3.96 -2.25 10.84
N LEU A 91 4.92 -1.64 10.13
CA LEU A 91 4.63 -0.65 9.09
C LEU A 91 3.93 -1.25 7.87
N VAL A 92 4.28 -2.49 7.48
CA VAL A 92 3.55 -3.24 6.45
C VAL A 92 2.11 -3.51 6.89
N ALA A 93 1.89 -3.90 8.14
CA ALA A 93 0.55 -4.13 8.67
C ALA A 93 -0.29 -2.83 8.66
N LEU A 94 0.32 -1.72 9.09
CA LEU A 94 -0.33 -0.40 9.05
C LEU A 94 -0.64 0.04 7.62
N LEU A 95 0.28 -0.18 6.68
CA LEU A 95 0.08 0.08 5.25
C LEU A 95 -1.09 -0.74 4.71
N CYS A 96 -1.17 -2.04 5.03
CA CYS A 96 -2.27 -2.89 4.59
C CYS A 96 -3.61 -2.43 5.18
N ALA A 97 -3.67 -2.13 6.47
CA ALA A 97 -4.88 -1.64 7.12
C ALA A 97 -5.34 -0.31 6.50
N GLY A 98 -4.41 0.64 6.32
CA GLY A 98 -4.70 1.92 5.69
C GLY A 98 -5.15 1.75 4.24
N ALA A 99 -4.51 0.86 3.46
CA ALA A 99 -4.87 0.58 2.08
C ALA A 99 -6.27 -0.06 1.99
N ALA A 100 -6.58 -0.98 2.89
CA ALA A 100 -7.90 -1.61 2.95
C ALA A 100 -9.00 -0.59 3.31
N VAL A 101 -8.74 0.29 4.28
CA VAL A 101 -9.66 1.38 4.63
C VAL A 101 -9.83 2.34 3.46
N HIS A 102 -8.76 2.72 2.77
CA HIS A 102 -8.82 3.57 1.59
C HIS A 102 -9.65 2.95 0.47
N ASP A 103 -9.38 1.69 0.13
CA ASP A 103 -9.95 1.01 -1.03
C ASP A 103 -11.36 0.47 -0.77
N TYR A 104 -11.61 -0.17 0.36
CA TYR A 104 -12.87 -0.88 0.57
C TYR A 104 -13.88 -0.09 1.42
N VAL A 105 -13.43 0.94 2.15
CA VAL A 105 -14.30 1.73 3.02
C VAL A 105 -14.49 3.15 2.46
N LEU A 106 -13.43 3.95 2.41
CA LEU A 106 -13.51 5.37 2.08
C LEU A 106 -13.82 5.61 0.61
N GLY A 107 -13.21 4.88 -0.32
CA GLY A 107 -13.45 5.01 -1.75
C GLY A 107 -14.91 4.75 -2.15
N PRO A 108 -15.48 3.57 -1.82
CA PRO A 108 -16.88 3.25 -2.10
C PRO A 108 -17.85 4.18 -1.39
N ARG A 109 -17.56 4.56 -0.13
CA ARG A 109 -18.37 5.53 0.61
C ARG A 109 -18.42 6.89 -0.07
N LEU A 110 -17.27 7.44 -0.48
CA LEU A 110 -17.23 8.71 -1.19
C LEU A 110 -18.01 8.65 -2.51
N GLN A 111 -17.90 7.54 -3.25
CA GLN A 111 -18.64 7.38 -4.50
C GLN A 111 -20.16 7.33 -4.30
N ARG A 112 -20.64 6.73 -3.20
CA ARG A 112 -22.06 6.74 -2.84
C ARG A 112 -22.51 8.15 -2.47
N GLU A 113 -21.78 8.80 -1.57
CA GLU A 113 -22.07 10.17 -1.11
C GLU A 113 -22.10 11.17 -2.28
N LEU A 114 -21.19 11.04 -3.26
CA LEU A 114 -21.20 11.90 -4.46
C LEU A 114 -22.40 11.66 -5.38
N ARG A 115 -22.87 10.41 -5.51
CA ARG A 115 -24.06 10.07 -6.31
C ARG A 115 -25.35 10.58 -5.67
N GLU A 116 -25.41 10.54 -4.36
CA GLU A 116 -26.58 10.95 -3.56
C GLU A 116 -26.59 12.47 -3.28
N GLY A 117 -25.54 13.20 -3.68
CA GLY A 117 -25.41 14.63 -3.35
C GLY A 117 -25.27 14.88 -1.85
N ALA A 118 -24.71 13.93 -1.11
CA ALA A 118 -24.68 13.94 0.35
C ALA A 118 -23.78 15.09 0.89
N PRO A 119 -24.21 15.84 1.91
CA PRO A 119 -23.43 16.93 2.51
C PRO A 119 -22.07 16.50 3.08
N GLN A 120 -21.92 15.21 3.41
CA GLN A 120 -20.70 14.64 4.00
C GLN A 120 -19.58 14.39 2.98
N ALA A 121 -19.87 14.40 1.67
CA ALA A 121 -18.91 14.07 0.62
C ALA A 121 -17.57 14.84 0.70
N PRO A 122 -17.53 16.15 0.99
CA PRO A 122 -16.27 16.88 1.15
C PRO A 122 -15.41 16.37 2.31
N SER A 123 -16.05 15.98 3.42
CA SER A 123 -15.35 15.47 4.61
C SER A 123 -14.75 14.09 4.38
N THR A 124 -15.51 13.19 3.74
CA THR A 124 -15.03 11.85 3.33
C THR A 124 -13.91 11.96 2.32
N ARG A 125 -14.00 12.90 1.36
CA ARG A 125 -12.92 13.18 0.41
C ARG A 125 -11.64 13.62 1.11
N ARG A 126 -11.71 14.51 2.10
CA ARG A 126 -10.53 14.94 2.87
C ARG A 126 -9.89 13.76 3.61
N ARG A 127 -10.68 12.92 4.26
CA ARG A 127 -10.20 11.70 4.94
C ARG A 127 -9.56 10.72 3.95
N LEU A 128 -10.20 10.47 2.82
CA LEU A 128 -9.67 9.61 1.75
C LEU A 128 -8.30 10.11 1.28
N VAL A 129 -8.16 11.41 1.02
CA VAL A 129 -6.90 12.01 0.59
C VAL A 129 -5.83 11.92 1.69
N ALA A 130 -6.18 12.19 2.95
CA ALA A 130 -5.25 12.09 4.07
C ALA A 130 -4.73 10.66 4.25
N VAL A 131 -5.63 9.66 4.26
CA VAL A 131 -5.25 8.24 4.33
C VAL A 131 -4.41 7.84 3.11
N GLY A 132 -4.77 8.33 1.92
CA GLY A 132 -4.00 8.10 0.69
C GLY A 132 -2.55 8.60 0.80
N TRP A 133 -2.34 9.81 1.33
CA TRP A 133 -0.99 10.35 1.54
C TRP A 133 -0.21 9.58 2.61
N VAL A 134 -0.85 9.21 3.72
CA VAL A 134 -0.21 8.37 4.75
C VAL A 134 0.23 7.03 4.17
N ASN A 135 -0.65 6.35 3.41
CA ASN A 135 -0.30 5.09 2.75
C ASN A 135 0.80 5.25 1.72
N LEU A 136 0.83 6.35 0.96
CA LEU A 136 1.91 6.61 0.01
C LEU A 136 3.25 6.76 0.73
N SER A 137 3.29 7.51 1.83
CA SER A 137 4.49 7.63 2.65
C SER A 137 4.96 6.28 3.18
N LEU A 138 4.04 5.45 3.69
CA LEU A 138 4.35 4.09 4.14
C LEU A 138 4.84 3.19 2.99
N THR A 139 4.24 3.32 1.82
CA THR A 139 4.62 2.59 0.60
C THR A 139 6.07 2.89 0.21
N LEU A 140 6.56 4.11 0.44
CA LEU A 140 7.96 4.48 0.19
C LEU A 140 8.88 4.09 1.36
N ALA A 141 8.43 4.23 2.61
CA ALA A 141 9.26 3.97 3.79
C ALA A 141 9.59 2.49 3.99
N VAL A 142 8.63 1.58 3.74
CA VAL A 142 8.79 0.14 3.96
C VAL A 142 9.94 -0.47 3.13
N PRO A 143 10.06 -0.21 1.81
CA PRO A 143 11.20 -0.69 1.02
C PRO A 143 12.54 -0.11 1.48
N VAL A 144 12.59 1.17 1.88
CA VAL A 144 13.81 1.81 2.40
C VAL A 144 14.29 1.11 3.66
N LEU A 145 13.40 0.84 4.62
CA LEU A 145 13.73 0.04 5.80
C LEU A 145 14.15 -1.38 5.40
N GLY A 146 13.53 -1.97 4.37
CA GLY A 146 13.95 -3.24 3.82
C GLY A 146 15.39 -3.25 3.29
N ALA A 147 15.82 -2.17 2.63
CA ALA A 147 17.19 -2.02 2.17
C ALA A 147 18.17 -1.86 3.34
N ILE A 148 17.79 -1.12 4.39
CA ILE A 148 18.59 -0.99 5.62
C ILE A 148 18.73 -2.33 6.35
N VAL A 149 17.69 -3.16 6.38
CA VAL A 149 17.79 -4.52 6.96
C VAL A 149 18.87 -5.35 6.26
N LEU A 150 19.03 -5.19 4.94
CA LEU A 150 20.04 -5.92 4.18
C LEU A 150 21.46 -5.52 4.58
N THR A 151 21.71 -4.26 4.96
CA THR A 151 23.04 -3.82 5.38
C THR A 151 23.50 -4.40 6.71
N TYR A 152 22.61 -5.01 7.49
CA TYR A 152 22.98 -5.74 8.73
C TYR A 152 23.36 -7.21 8.48
N LEU A 153 23.13 -7.71 7.27
CA LEU A 153 23.40 -9.10 6.88
C LEU A 153 24.69 -9.27 6.07
N ASP A 154 25.36 -8.15 5.75
CA ASP A 154 26.68 -8.07 5.11
C ASP A 154 27.78 -7.91 6.17
#